data_AF-A0A1M7E1B6-F1
#
_entry.id   AF-A0A1M7E1B6-F1
#
_cell.length_a   1.000
_cell.length_b   1.000
_cell.length_c   1.000
_cell.angle_alpha   90.00
_cell.angle_beta   90.00
_cell.angle_gamma   90.00
#
_symmetry.space_group_name_H-M   'P 1'
#
loop_
_entity.id
_entity.type
_entity.pdbx_description
1 polymer ?
#
loop_
_entity_poly.entity_id
_entity_poly.type
_entity_poly.pdbx_seq_one_letter_code
_entity_poly.pdbx_strand_id
1 'polypeptide(L)'
;MPWTDFKVWLKETMGLDSATVGPTVVERAVKTRMAVCALHDIAGYWNFVRASAIEQQELIEAVIVPETWFFRDRDAFAALARVFDGHWLAAQPNSIQLRLLSLPCCSGEEPYSMAMALLDAGFPAARLRVDAIDISEQALAKARRGLYGSNSFRGHDLEFRERHFESIAGKWQLSEAVRKHVRFEWGNVLALDVLKGEAVYDAIFCRNLLIYFDEDTQVRAVGVLSGLLRAEGVVFVGPAETGLMLNLGFASAQMPMAFAFRKPETRPPSQPVPHALPPARSAAARSKAAAPAVPKRAVQRATTAVPPPVVESDLEQAQRLADAGRFADAAAAGEAHLNTHGPSAQALYLLGLIHGATGHRARAEDHFRKALYLQPDHLESLVHLASLLEAKGDVAGGQRMRLRARRCGEAAS
;
A
#
# COMPACT_ATOMS: atom_id res chain seq x y z
N MET A 1 15.68 23.44 -26.18
CA MET A 1 15.33 22.57 -25.03
C MET A 1 14.04 21.84 -25.38
N PRO A 2 13.94 20.52 -25.13
CA PRO A 2 12.65 19.81 -25.20
C PRO A 2 12.37 18.88 -24.00
N TRP A 3 13.36 18.56 -23.16
CA TRP A 3 13.19 17.65 -22.02
C TRP A 3 12.25 18.18 -20.93
N THR A 4 12.24 19.50 -20.74
CA THR A 4 11.34 20.17 -19.80
C THR A 4 9.88 20.07 -20.26
N ASP A 5 9.65 20.19 -21.57
CA ASP A 5 8.32 20.23 -22.16
C ASP A 5 7.58 18.89 -21.97
N PHE A 6 8.28 17.75 -22.18
CA PHE A 6 7.74 16.42 -21.85
C PHE A 6 7.37 16.29 -20.36
N LYS A 7 8.20 16.83 -19.45
CA LYS A 7 7.96 16.75 -18.00
C LYS A 7 6.76 17.60 -17.58
N VAL A 8 6.64 18.81 -18.12
CA VAL A 8 5.47 19.68 -17.91
C VAL A 8 4.21 19.02 -18.45
N TRP A 9 4.25 18.52 -19.68
CA TRP A 9 3.10 17.87 -20.31
C TRP A 9 2.64 16.59 -19.60
N LEU A 10 3.56 15.74 -19.14
CA LEU A 10 3.21 14.57 -18.30
C LEU A 10 2.61 15.00 -16.96
N LYS A 11 3.14 16.04 -16.32
CA LYS A 11 2.57 16.59 -15.08
C LYS A 11 1.15 17.12 -15.29
N GLU A 12 0.91 17.85 -16.38
CA GLU A 12 -0.41 18.38 -16.73
C GLU A 12 -1.40 17.28 -17.12
N THR A 13 -0.95 16.27 -17.89
CA THR A 13 -1.81 15.23 -18.48
C THR A 13 -2.13 14.09 -17.53
N MET A 14 -1.19 13.71 -16.65
CA MET A 14 -1.33 12.55 -15.75
C MET A 14 -0.92 12.81 -14.29
N GLY A 15 -0.62 14.05 -13.91
CA GLY A 15 -0.23 14.43 -12.54
C GLY A 15 1.21 14.05 -12.14
N LEU A 16 1.93 13.37 -13.00
CA LEU A 16 3.24 12.79 -12.70
C LEU A 16 4.30 13.86 -12.43
N ASP A 17 4.95 13.80 -11.27
CA ASP A 17 6.19 14.52 -11.05
C ASP A 17 7.41 13.68 -11.45
N SER A 18 8.24 14.24 -12.32
CA SER A 18 9.49 13.61 -12.76
C SER A 18 10.54 13.45 -11.66
N ALA A 19 10.45 14.18 -10.54
CA ALA A 19 11.39 14.01 -9.42
C ALA A 19 11.03 12.81 -8.54
N THR A 20 9.75 12.46 -8.36
CA THR A 20 9.32 11.28 -7.58
C THR A 20 9.68 9.95 -8.26
N VAL A 21 9.41 9.77 -9.56
CA VAL A 21 9.83 8.58 -10.32
C VAL A 21 11.35 8.54 -10.54
N GLY A 22 11.96 9.72 -10.62
CA GLY A 22 13.38 9.94 -10.82
C GLY A 22 13.69 10.45 -12.23
N PRO A 23 14.73 11.30 -12.38
CA PRO A 23 14.88 12.19 -13.53
C PRO A 23 15.07 11.48 -14.88
N THR A 24 15.51 10.22 -14.86
CA THR A 24 15.82 9.42 -16.06
C THR A 24 14.64 8.59 -16.59
N VAL A 25 13.53 8.48 -15.87
CA VAL A 25 12.38 7.65 -16.32
C VAL A 25 11.75 8.25 -17.57
N VAL A 26 11.37 9.53 -17.52
CA VAL A 26 10.85 10.29 -18.67
C VAL A 26 11.86 10.28 -19.84
N GLU A 27 13.16 10.45 -19.56
CA GLU A 27 14.18 10.44 -20.61
C GLU A 27 14.33 9.09 -21.31
N ARG A 28 14.19 7.99 -20.58
CA ARG A 28 14.23 6.64 -21.13
C ARG A 28 12.97 6.36 -21.96
N ALA A 29 11.80 6.69 -21.43
CA ALA A 29 10.53 6.50 -22.14
C ALA A 29 10.53 7.23 -23.49
N VAL A 30 10.88 8.52 -23.49
CA VAL A 30 11.04 9.33 -24.71
C VAL A 30 12.05 8.72 -25.68
N LYS A 31 13.24 8.28 -25.21
CA LYS A 31 14.25 7.65 -26.08
C LYS A 31 13.75 6.33 -26.70
N THR A 32 13.03 5.51 -25.92
CA THR A 32 12.41 4.27 -26.42
C THR A 32 11.36 4.57 -27.47
N ARG A 33 10.47 5.53 -27.21
CA ARG A 33 9.43 5.95 -28.17
C ARG A 33 10.01 6.57 -29.44
N MET A 34 11.00 7.46 -29.32
CA MET A 34 11.76 8.00 -30.45
C MET A 34 12.30 6.90 -31.37
N ALA A 35 12.88 5.84 -30.79
CA ALA A 35 13.39 4.70 -31.55
C ALA A 35 12.26 3.91 -32.25
N VAL A 36 11.11 3.69 -31.59
CA VAL A 36 9.92 3.05 -32.18
C VAL A 36 9.34 3.87 -33.32
N CYS A 37 9.30 5.20 -33.20
CA CYS A 37 8.83 6.12 -34.24
C CYS A 37 9.86 6.39 -35.35
N ALA A 38 11.06 5.80 -35.29
CA ALA A 38 12.19 6.11 -36.16
C ALA A 38 12.56 7.61 -36.23
N LEU A 39 12.38 8.34 -35.11
CA LEU A 39 12.71 9.76 -35.00
C LEU A 39 14.03 9.95 -34.23
N HIS A 40 15.03 10.52 -34.89
CA HIS A 40 16.37 10.71 -34.33
C HIS A 40 16.57 12.06 -33.64
N ASP A 41 15.64 13.00 -33.83
CA ASP A 41 15.67 14.32 -33.22
C ASP A 41 14.50 14.49 -32.23
N ILE A 42 14.82 15.08 -31.08
CA ILE A 42 13.89 15.20 -29.95
C ILE A 42 12.87 16.33 -30.12
N ALA A 43 13.14 17.33 -30.96
CA ALA A 43 12.18 18.40 -31.26
C ALA A 43 11.12 17.92 -32.27
N GLY A 44 11.53 17.13 -33.27
CA GLY A 44 10.63 16.41 -34.17
C GLY A 44 9.74 15.42 -33.42
N TYR A 45 10.30 14.63 -32.48
CA TYR A 45 9.50 13.76 -31.62
C TYR A 45 8.51 14.55 -30.74
N TRP A 46 8.91 15.69 -30.15
CA TRP A 46 7.99 16.56 -29.41
C TRP A 46 6.86 17.10 -30.29
N ASN A 47 7.14 17.51 -31.52
CA ASN A 47 6.11 17.92 -32.49
C ASN A 47 5.17 16.77 -32.85
N PHE A 48 5.68 15.55 -33.00
CA PHE A 48 4.87 14.36 -33.28
C PHE A 48 3.95 14.01 -32.11
N VAL A 49 4.45 14.00 -30.87
CA VAL A 49 3.64 13.81 -29.65
C VAL A 49 2.52 14.86 -29.58
N ARG A 50 2.81 16.14 -29.78
CA ARG A 50 1.77 17.19 -29.75
C ARG A 50 0.70 17.03 -30.85
N ALA A 51 1.02 16.39 -31.96
CA ALA A 51 0.10 16.20 -33.09
C ALA A 51 -0.64 14.84 -33.09
N SER A 52 -0.22 13.87 -32.28
CA SER A 52 -0.71 12.49 -32.30
C SER A 52 -1.20 12.04 -30.93
N ALA A 53 -2.53 11.94 -30.76
CA ALA A 53 -3.13 11.39 -29.53
C ALA A 53 -2.72 9.94 -29.27
N ILE A 54 -2.45 9.16 -30.32
CA ILE A 54 -1.93 7.79 -30.22
C ILE A 54 -0.53 7.80 -29.58
N GLU A 55 0.37 8.69 -30.04
CA GLU A 55 1.72 8.76 -29.49
C GLU A 55 1.75 9.39 -28.09
N GLN A 56 0.79 10.27 -27.76
CA GLN A 56 0.59 10.74 -26.39
C GLN A 56 0.25 9.58 -25.45
N GLN A 57 -0.72 8.74 -25.80
CA GLN A 57 -1.04 7.56 -25.00
C GLN A 57 0.16 6.62 -24.91
N GLU A 58 0.83 6.30 -26.02
CA GLU A 58 1.99 5.41 -26.01
C GLU A 58 3.19 5.96 -25.20
N LEU A 59 3.37 7.28 -25.11
CA LEU A 59 4.36 7.89 -24.22
C LEU A 59 3.93 7.80 -22.74
N ILE A 60 2.64 7.96 -22.43
CA ILE A 60 2.09 7.74 -21.09
C ILE A 60 2.32 6.28 -20.65
N GLU A 61 1.98 5.31 -21.50
CA GLU A 61 2.21 3.87 -21.27
C GLU A 61 3.70 3.55 -21.02
N ALA A 62 4.62 4.25 -21.71
CA ALA A 62 6.06 4.07 -21.55
C ALA A 62 6.65 4.66 -20.25
N VAL A 63 5.87 5.46 -19.51
CA VAL A 63 6.30 6.12 -18.26
C VAL A 63 5.62 5.51 -17.01
N ILE A 64 4.44 4.91 -17.16
CA ILE A 64 3.70 4.24 -16.08
C ILE A 64 4.47 3.02 -15.55
N VAL A 65 4.30 2.73 -14.25
CA VAL A 65 4.81 1.53 -13.58
C VAL A 65 3.63 0.60 -13.27
N PRO A 66 3.29 -0.36 -14.16
CA PRO A 66 2.10 -1.19 -14.01
C PRO A 66 2.34 -2.38 -13.07
N GLU A 67 2.60 -2.11 -11.78
CA GLU A 67 2.76 -3.17 -10.77
C GLU A 67 1.48 -3.35 -9.94
N THR A 68 0.83 -4.51 -10.10
CA THR A 68 -0.33 -4.92 -9.30
C THR A 68 -0.41 -6.45 -9.19
N TRP A 69 -1.16 -6.95 -8.22
CA TRP A 69 -1.47 -8.38 -8.04
C TRP A 69 -2.73 -8.53 -7.17
N PHE A 70 -3.40 -9.69 -7.28
CA PHE A 70 -4.61 -9.96 -6.52
C PHE A 70 -4.35 -9.92 -5.01
N PHE A 71 -5.23 -9.25 -4.27
CA PHE A 71 -5.17 -9.11 -2.82
C PHE A 71 -3.85 -8.49 -2.26
N ARG A 72 -3.19 -7.60 -3.04
CA ARG A 72 -2.11 -6.73 -2.53
C ARG A 72 -2.59 -5.97 -1.28
N ASP A 73 -1.91 -6.12 -0.15
CA ASP A 73 -2.34 -5.68 1.19
C ASP A 73 -3.75 -6.22 1.56
N ARG A 74 -3.83 -7.55 1.74
CA ARG A 74 -5.07 -8.32 1.95
C ARG A 74 -6.00 -7.74 3.03
N ASP A 75 -5.44 -7.15 4.09
CA ASP A 75 -6.19 -6.53 5.18
C ASP A 75 -7.13 -5.40 4.73
N ALA A 76 -6.80 -4.68 3.67
CA ALA A 76 -7.69 -3.67 3.08
C ALA A 76 -8.98 -4.29 2.54
N PHE A 77 -8.88 -5.44 1.86
CA PHE A 77 -10.05 -6.18 1.35
C PHE A 77 -10.83 -6.88 2.47
N ALA A 78 -10.14 -7.40 3.48
CA ALA A 78 -10.79 -7.96 4.66
C ALA A 78 -11.49 -6.89 5.51
N ALA A 79 -10.98 -5.65 5.54
CA ALA A 79 -11.66 -4.51 6.13
C ALA A 79 -12.85 -4.05 5.27
N LEU A 80 -12.72 -3.97 3.94
CA LEU A 80 -13.82 -3.68 3.01
C LEU A 80 -15.02 -4.60 3.24
N ALA A 81 -14.79 -5.92 3.31
CA ALA A 81 -15.83 -6.91 3.59
C ALA A 81 -16.48 -6.75 4.98
N ARG A 82 -15.72 -6.33 6.00
CA ARG A 82 -16.24 -6.04 7.36
C ARG A 82 -17.03 -4.74 7.44
N VAL A 83 -16.71 -3.73 6.61
CA VAL A 83 -17.42 -2.45 6.57
C VAL A 83 -18.78 -2.59 5.90
N PHE A 84 -18.87 -3.40 4.86
CA PHE A 84 -20.08 -3.61 4.06
C PHE A 84 -20.72 -4.97 4.38
N ASP A 85 -21.00 -5.19 5.67
CA ASP A 85 -21.58 -6.42 6.19
C ASP A 85 -23.13 -6.41 6.18
N GLY A 86 -23.72 -7.41 6.85
CA GLY A 86 -25.17 -7.50 7.04
C GLY A 86 -25.78 -6.33 7.82
N HIS A 87 -25.05 -5.69 8.74
CA HIS A 87 -25.54 -4.52 9.49
C HIS A 87 -25.59 -3.29 8.59
N TRP A 88 -24.57 -3.07 7.75
CA TRP A 88 -24.59 -2.00 6.75
C TRP A 88 -25.76 -2.16 5.78
N LEU A 89 -26.01 -3.38 5.30
CA LEU A 89 -27.14 -3.71 4.44
C LEU A 89 -28.49 -3.45 5.10
N ALA A 90 -28.63 -3.77 6.40
CA ALA A 90 -29.85 -3.53 7.17
C ALA A 90 -30.09 -2.05 7.50
N ALA A 91 -29.02 -1.28 7.72
CA ALA A 91 -29.08 0.18 7.92
C ALA A 91 -29.46 0.94 6.63
N GLN A 92 -29.30 0.31 5.47
CA GLN A 92 -29.59 0.90 4.16
C GLN A 92 -30.68 0.12 3.36
N PRO A 93 -31.93 0.04 3.86
CA PRO A 93 -33.00 -0.70 3.19
C PRO A 93 -33.41 -0.08 1.85
N ASN A 94 -33.29 1.24 1.72
CA ASN A 94 -33.68 2.00 0.52
C ASN A 94 -32.50 2.28 -0.45
N SER A 95 -31.27 1.89 -0.09
CA SER A 95 -30.08 2.17 -0.90
C SER A 95 -29.91 1.09 -1.97
N ILE A 96 -30.03 1.48 -3.24
CA ILE A 96 -30.23 0.52 -4.34
C ILE A 96 -28.95 -0.30 -4.62
N GLN A 97 -27.76 0.28 -4.40
CA GLN A 97 -26.48 -0.32 -4.78
C GLN A 97 -25.33 0.18 -3.90
N LEU A 98 -24.46 -0.73 -3.45
CA LEU A 98 -23.13 -0.43 -2.93
C LEU A 98 -22.24 -0.07 -4.12
N ARG A 99 -21.68 1.14 -4.09
CA ARG A 99 -20.84 1.67 -5.17
C ARG A 99 -19.41 1.86 -4.68
N LEU A 100 -18.49 1.21 -5.38
CA LEU A 100 -17.06 1.23 -5.07
C LEU A 100 -16.26 1.80 -6.24
N LEU A 101 -15.12 2.43 -5.96
CA LEU A 101 -14.17 2.90 -6.96
C LEU A 101 -12.79 2.28 -6.71
N SER A 102 -12.10 1.82 -7.76
CA SER A 102 -10.65 1.57 -7.76
C SER A 102 -9.99 2.49 -8.79
N LEU A 103 -9.00 3.28 -8.35
CA LEU A 103 -8.33 4.30 -9.15
C LEU A 103 -6.93 4.54 -8.56
N PRO A 104 -5.83 4.11 -9.20
CA PRO A 104 -5.74 3.48 -10.52
C PRO A 104 -5.99 1.97 -10.42
N CYS A 105 -6.74 1.41 -11.36
CA CYS A 105 -7.09 -0.02 -11.32
C CYS A 105 -6.08 -0.95 -12.05
N CYS A 106 -5.14 -0.38 -12.82
CA CYS A 106 -4.13 -1.08 -13.61
C CYS A 106 -4.74 -2.22 -14.45
N SER A 107 -4.18 -3.43 -14.41
CA SER A 107 -4.69 -4.60 -15.12
C SER A 107 -5.90 -5.28 -14.45
N GLY A 108 -6.55 -4.63 -13.48
CA GLY A 108 -7.83 -5.03 -12.92
C GLY A 108 -7.75 -5.93 -11.68
N GLU A 109 -6.57 -6.33 -11.23
CA GLU A 109 -6.41 -7.18 -10.05
C GLU A 109 -7.05 -6.58 -8.79
N GLU A 110 -6.93 -5.27 -8.56
CA GLU A 110 -7.54 -4.60 -7.40
C GLU A 110 -9.07 -4.61 -7.42
N PRO A 111 -9.79 -4.05 -8.43
CA PRO A 111 -11.25 -4.02 -8.42
C PRO A 111 -11.87 -5.43 -8.45
N TYR A 112 -11.18 -6.40 -9.06
CA TYR A 112 -11.61 -7.80 -8.99
C TYR A 112 -11.39 -8.41 -7.60
N SER A 113 -10.32 -8.07 -6.87
CA SER A 113 -10.18 -8.42 -5.45
C SER A 113 -11.24 -7.76 -4.56
N MET A 114 -11.66 -6.51 -4.85
CA MET A 114 -12.78 -5.87 -4.15
C MET A 114 -14.09 -6.67 -4.36
N ALA A 115 -14.38 -7.04 -5.61
CA ALA A 115 -15.56 -7.81 -5.94
C ALA A 115 -15.53 -9.23 -5.33
N MET A 116 -14.41 -9.95 -5.45
CA MET A 116 -14.23 -11.28 -4.86
C MET A 116 -14.38 -11.25 -3.34
N ALA A 117 -13.79 -10.28 -2.64
CA ALA A 117 -13.87 -10.17 -1.18
C ALA A 117 -15.30 -10.03 -0.67
N LEU A 118 -16.12 -9.22 -1.36
CA LEU A 118 -17.52 -9.00 -0.99
C LEU A 118 -18.41 -10.19 -1.36
N LEU A 119 -18.19 -10.81 -2.52
CA LEU A 119 -18.91 -12.01 -2.93
C LEU A 119 -18.60 -13.21 -2.00
N ASP A 120 -17.33 -13.42 -1.64
CA ASP A 120 -16.91 -14.45 -0.66
C ASP A 120 -17.48 -14.18 0.74
N ALA A 121 -17.68 -12.91 1.12
CA ALA A 121 -18.35 -12.52 2.36
C ALA A 121 -19.89 -12.62 2.31
N GLY A 122 -20.46 -13.09 1.20
CA GLY A 122 -21.91 -13.26 1.02
C GLY A 122 -22.68 -11.96 0.71
N PHE A 123 -22.01 -10.89 0.28
CA PHE A 123 -22.66 -9.64 -0.09
C PHE A 123 -23.62 -9.86 -1.28
N PRO A 124 -24.85 -9.30 -1.28
CA PRO A 124 -25.80 -9.51 -2.37
C PRO A 124 -25.28 -8.98 -3.71
N ALA A 125 -24.90 -9.90 -4.61
CA ALA A 125 -24.30 -9.58 -5.91
C ALA A 125 -25.10 -8.54 -6.72
N ALA A 126 -26.44 -8.62 -6.71
CA ALA A 126 -27.31 -7.66 -7.40
C ALA A 126 -27.17 -6.21 -6.91
N ARG A 127 -26.66 -6.00 -5.69
CA ARG A 127 -26.40 -4.68 -5.08
C ARG A 127 -24.92 -4.27 -5.19
N LEU A 128 -24.05 -5.02 -5.85
CA LEU A 128 -22.62 -4.73 -5.95
C LEU A 128 -22.25 -4.10 -7.30
N ARG A 129 -21.58 -2.94 -7.26
CA ARG A 129 -20.92 -2.31 -8.41
C ARG A 129 -19.55 -1.74 -8.02
N VAL A 130 -18.55 -2.10 -8.80
CA VAL A 130 -17.21 -1.49 -8.77
C VAL A 130 -17.01 -0.73 -10.08
N ASP A 131 -16.89 0.60 -10.02
CA ASP A 131 -16.35 1.38 -11.11
C ASP A 131 -14.80 1.37 -10.98
N ALA A 132 -14.08 1.22 -12.09
CA ALA A 132 -12.63 1.00 -12.09
C ALA A 132 -11.97 1.86 -13.17
N ILE A 133 -11.06 2.74 -12.79
CA ILE A 133 -10.52 3.79 -13.67
C ILE A 133 -9.00 3.68 -13.75
N ASP A 134 -8.47 3.84 -14.95
CA ASP A 134 -7.03 3.98 -15.19
C ASP A 134 -6.77 4.89 -16.39
N ILE A 135 -5.55 5.41 -16.50
CA ILE A 135 -5.08 6.19 -17.66
C ILE A 135 -4.40 5.30 -18.71
N SER A 136 -4.00 4.07 -18.35
CA SER A 136 -3.44 3.07 -19.26
C SER A 136 -4.55 2.30 -20.00
N GLU A 137 -4.80 2.64 -21.26
CA GLU A 137 -5.65 1.85 -22.15
C GLU A 137 -5.14 0.41 -22.29
N GLN A 138 -3.82 0.21 -22.30
CA GLN A 138 -3.23 -1.13 -22.42
C GLN A 138 -3.50 -2.00 -21.18
N ALA A 139 -3.47 -1.42 -19.97
CA ALA A 139 -3.82 -2.12 -18.73
C ALA A 139 -5.34 -2.38 -18.66
N LEU A 140 -6.15 -1.39 -19.01
CA LEU A 140 -7.60 -1.50 -19.13
C LEU A 140 -8.06 -2.60 -20.12
N ALA A 141 -7.31 -2.81 -21.22
CA ALA A 141 -7.54 -3.91 -22.16
C ALA A 141 -7.11 -5.29 -21.62
N LYS A 142 -6.10 -5.36 -20.74
CA LYS A 142 -5.77 -6.58 -19.98
C LYS A 142 -6.89 -6.89 -18.98
N ALA A 143 -7.33 -5.88 -18.22
CA ALA A 143 -8.38 -5.98 -17.22
C ALA A 143 -9.70 -6.52 -17.80
N ARG A 144 -10.18 -5.94 -18.91
CA ARG A 144 -11.40 -6.40 -19.60
C ARG A 144 -11.33 -7.85 -20.07
N ARG A 145 -10.15 -8.35 -20.46
CA ARG A 145 -9.98 -9.77 -20.83
C ARG A 145 -10.07 -10.70 -19.61
N GLY A 146 -9.63 -10.24 -18.44
CA GLY A 146 -9.68 -11.04 -17.21
C GLY A 146 -8.79 -12.29 -17.25
N LEU A 147 -7.74 -12.30 -18.08
CA LEU A 147 -6.86 -13.44 -18.30
C LEU A 147 -5.45 -13.14 -17.77
N TYR A 148 -5.08 -13.80 -16.68
CA TYR A 148 -3.93 -13.46 -15.86
C TYR A 148 -2.83 -14.53 -15.89
N GLY A 149 -1.58 -14.10 -15.78
CA GLY A 149 -0.41 -14.98 -15.64
C GLY A 149 -0.04 -15.21 -14.17
N SER A 150 1.02 -15.97 -13.93
CA SER A 150 1.55 -16.26 -12.58
C SER A 150 1.81 -14.99 -11.76
N ASN A 151 2.33 -13.94 -12.38
CA ASN A 151 2.85 -12.76 -11.67
C ASN A 151 1.74 -11.91 -11.00
N SER A 152 0.47 -12.11 -11.40
CA SER A 152 -0.71 -11.54 -10.75
C SER A 152 -1.13 -12.29 -9.47
N PHE A 153 -0.55 -13.47 -9.20
CA PHE A 153 -0.83 -14.33 -8.03
C PHE A 153 0.44 -14.45 -7.17
N ARG A 154 0.59 -13.56 -6.19
CA ARG A 154 1.75 -13.53 -5.28
C ARG A 154 1.39 -14.06 -3.88
N GLY A 155 2.38 -14.60 -3.18
CA GLY A 155 2.20 -15.16 -1.83
C GLY A 155 1.58 -16.56 -1.82
N HIS A 156 1.20 -17.03 -0.63
CA HIS A 156 0.71 -18.40 -0.40
C HIS A 156 -0.82 -18.53 -0.41
N ASP A 157 -1.56 -17.47 -0.08
CA ASP A 157 -3.01 -17.50 0.13
C ASP A 157 -3.84 -17.46 -1.17
N LEU A 158 -3.63 -18.44 -2.05
CA LEU A 158 -4.20 -18.46 -3.40
C LEU A 158 -5.56 -19.19 -3.50
N GLU A 159 -6.23 -19.51 -2.39
CA GLU A 159 -7.53 -20.23 -2.39
C GLU A 159 -8.63 -19.51 -3.20
N PHE A 160 -8.61 -18.17 -3.24
CA PHE A 160 -9.56 -17.38 -4.05
C PHE A 160 -9.43 -17.72 -5.55
N ARG A 161 -8.26 -18.18 -6.00
CA ARG A 161 -8.01 -18.59 -7.38
C ARG A 161 -8.83 -19.82 -7.74
N GLU A 162 -8.99 -20.76 -6.81
CA GLU A 162 -9.76 -21.99 -7.00
C GLU A 162 -11.27 -21.74 -7.00
N ARG A 163 -11.72 -20.67 -6.30
CA ARG A 163 -13.14 -20.25 -6.29
C ARG A 163 -13.54 -19.45 -7.52
N HIS A 164 -12.66 -18.57 -8.00
CA HIS A 164 -13.04 -17.51 -8.96
C HIS A 164 -12.39 -17.61 -10.33
N PHE A 165 -11.45 -18.53 -10.57
CA PHE A 165 -10.72 -18.64 -11.84
C PHE A 165 -10.67 -20.06 -12.38
N GLU A 166 -10.64 -20.16 -13.70
CA GLU A 166 -10.40 -21.40 -14.44
C GLU A 166 -9.00 -21.38 -15.05
N SER A 167 -8.27 -22.50 -14.99
CA SER A 167 -6.95 -22.61 -15.62
C SER A 167 -7.11 -22.87 -17.12
N ILE A 168 -6.58 -21.98 -17.97
CA ILE A 168 -6.62 -22.07 -19.42
C ILE A 168 -5.21 -21.86 -19.97
N ALA A 169 -4.64 -22.91 -20.57
CA ALA A 169 -3.36 -22.88 -21.29
C ALA A 169 -2.19 -22.21 -20.51
N GLY A 170 -2.05 -22.53 -19.22
CA GLY A 170 -0.99 -21.98 -18.35
C GLY A 170 -1.27 -20.56 -17.83
N LYS A 171 -2.49 -20.06 -18.01
CA LYS A 171 -3.01 -18.80 -17.46
C LYS A 171 -4.30 -19.06 -16.67
N TRP A 172 -4.81 -18.04 -16.00
CA TRP A 172 -6.04 -18.10 -15.22
C TRP A 172 -7.06 -17.10 -15.76
N GLN A 173 -8.20 -17.62 -16.21
CA GLN A 173 -9.33 -16.82 -16.67
C GLN A 173 -10.26 -16.55 -15.48
N LEU A 174 -10.49 -15.28 -15.17
CA LEU A 174 -11.45 -14.88 -14.14
C LEU A 174 -12.88 -15.20 -14.59
N SER A 175 -13.67 -15.73 -13.67
CA SER A 175 -15.07 -16.11 -13.89
C SER A 175 -15.98 -14.91 -14.20
N GLU A 176 -16.98 -15.14 -15.05
CA GLU A 176 -17.96 -14.11 -15.42
C GLU A 176 -18.83 -13.68 -14.22
N ALA A 177 -18.97 -14.55 -13.22
CA ALA A 177 -19.65 -14.26 -11.96
C ALA A 177 -19.04 -13.07 -11.22
N VAL A 178 -17.71 -12.90 -11.26
CA VAL A 178 -16.99 -11.73 -10.74
C VAL A 178 -16.95 -10.61 -11.76
N ARG A 179 -16.61 -10.91 -13.03
CA ARG A 179 -16.32 -9.89 -14.05
C ARG A 179 -17.43 -8.87 -14.26
N LYS A 180 -18.69 -9.34 -14.28
CA LYS A 180 -19.89 -8.51 -14.50
C LYS A 180 -20.12 -7.40 -13.46
N HIS A 181 -19.46 -7.45 -12.29
CA HIS A 181 -19.58 -6.44 -11.23
C HIS A 181 -18.58 -5.28 -11.37
N VAL A 182 -17.60 -5.39 -12.27
CA VAL A 182 -16.57 -4.37 -12.48
C VAL A 182 -16.77 -3.67 -13.82
N ARG A 183 -17.03 -2.37 -13.77
CA ARG A 183 -17.14 -1.50 -14.94
C ARG A 183 -15.89 -0.67 -15.08
N PHE A 184 -15.14 -0.90 -16.15
CA PHE A 184 -13.91 -0.18 -16.41
C PHE A 184 -14.12 1.06 -17.30
N GLU A 185 -13.46 2.16 -16.96
CA GLU A 185 -13.41 3.40 -17.75
C GLU A 185 -11.96 3.89 -17.90
N TRP A 186 -11.68 4.63 -18.97
CA TRP A 186 -10.42 5.37 -19.11
C TRP A 186 -10.57 6.75 -18.47
N GLY A 187 -9.57 7.20 -17.73
CA GLY A 187 -9.56 8.53 -17.13
C GLY A 187 -8.38 8.81 -16.21
N ASN A 188 -8.13 10.10 -15.97
CA ASN A 188 -7.17 10.61 -15.00
C ASN A 188 -7.94 11.11 -13.75
N VAL A 189 -7.43 10.79 -12.55
CA VAL A 189 -7.95 11.30 -11.26
C VAL A 189 -8.13 12.82 -11.24
N LEU A 190 -7.26 13.59 -11.90
CA LEU A 190 -7.34 15.06 -11.98
C LEU A 190 -8.42 15.58 -12.94
N ALA A 191 -9.01 14.71 -13.76
CA ALA A 191 -10.07 15.02 -14.72
C ALA A 191 -11.45 14.51 -14.27
N LEU A 192 -11.53 13.72 -13.19
CA LEU A 192 -12.79 13.28 -12.59
C LEU A 192 -13.57 14.43 -11.90
N ASP A 193 -13.00 15.63 -11.91
CA ASP A 193 -13.63 16.92 -11.63
C ASP A 193 -15.01 17.10 -12.28
N VAL A 194 -15.24 16.54 -13.46
CA VAL A 194 -16.51 16.63 -14.18
C VAL A 194 -17.64 15.87 -13.47
N LEU A 195 -17.31 14.95 -12.55
CA LEU A 195 -18.26 14.24 -11.69
C LEU A 195 -18.53 14.97 -10.36
N LYS A 196 -17.94 16.17 -10.13
CA LYS A 196 -18.17 16.98 -8.92
C LYS A 196 -19.63 17.44 -8.86
N GLY A 197 -20.39 16.85 -7.95
CA GLY A 197 -21.79 17.18 -7.69
C GLY A 197 -22.57 16.00 -7.12
N GLU A 198 -22.19 14.78 -7.49
CA GLU A 198 -22.81 13.55 -7.00
C GLU A 198 -21.79 12.75 -6.18
N ALA A 199 -21.92 12.76 -4.84
CA ALA A 199 -21.12 11.90 -3.96
C ALA A 199 -21.59 10.44 -4.10
N VAL A 200 -20.97 9.70 -5.03
CA VAL A 200 -21.49 8.44 -5.57
C VAL A 200 -20.90 7.18 -4.96
N TYR A 201 -19.73 7.23 -4.31
CA TYR A 201 -19.04 6.03 -3.82
C TYR A 201 -19.09 5.87 -2.30
N ASP A 202 -19.42 4.67 -1.84
CA ASP A 202 -19.40 4.25 -0.44
C ASP A 202 -17.96 3.94 0.03
N ALA A 203 -17.12 3.43 -0.87
CA ALA A 203 -15.67 3.37 -0.65
C ALA A 203 -14.85 3.55 -1.92
N ILE A 204 -13.64 4.06 -1.76
CA ILE A 204 -12.68 4.30 -2.83
C ILE A 204 -11.34 3.66 -2.44
N PHE A 205 -10.76 2.86 -3.32
CA PHE A 205 -9.38 2.43 -3.25
C PHE A 205 -8.54 3.34 -4.15
N CYS A 206 -7.59 4.06 -3.58
CA CYS A 206 -6.61 4.87 -4.30
C CYS A 206 -5.22 4.61 -3.72
N ARG A 207 -4.56 3.60 -4.27
CA ARG A 207 -3.41 2.94 -3.66
C ARG A 207 -2.22 2.96 -4.61
N ASN A 208 -1.05 3.28 -4.07
CA ASN A 208 0.21 3.33 -4.80
C ASN A 208 0.21 4.29 -6.01
N LEU A 209 -0.52 5.40 -5.94
CA LEU A 209 -0.60 6.42 -7.00
C LEU A 209 -0.08 7.78 -6.55
N LEU A 210 -0.51 8.25 -5.38
CA LEU A 210 -0.23 9.60 -4.89
C LEU A 210 1.28 9.79 -4.63
N ILE A 211 2.01 8.69 -4.42
CA ILE A 211 3.48 8.65 -4.35
C ILE A 211 4.20 9.16 -5.60
N TYR A 212 3.52 9.23 -6.76
CA TYR A 212 4.08 9.72 -8.02
C TYR A 212 3.78 11.21 -8.28
N PHE A 213 2.97 11.84 -7.44
CA PHE A 213 2.54 13.22 -7.57
C PHE A 213 3.37 14.14 -6.67
N ASP A 214 3.50 15.42 -7.06
CA ASP A 214 3.99 16.47 -6.17
C ASP A 214 2.90 16.96 -5.21
N GLU A 215 3.28 17.76 -4.22
CA GLU A 215 2.39 18.21 -3.13
C GLU A 215 1.11 18.89 -3.64
N ASP A 216 1.22 19.83 -4.58
CA ASP A 216 0.05 20.49 -5.20
C ASP A 216 -0.88 19.49 -5.91
N THR A 217 -0.31 18.48 -6.57
CA THR A 217 -1.10 17.46 -7.29
C THR A 217 -1.71 16.43 -6.34
N GLN A 218 -1.01 16.07 -5.26
CA GLN A 218 -1.54 15.26 -4.17
C GLN A 218 -2.75 15.94 -3.51
N VAL A 219 -2.65 17.24 -3.17
CA VAL A 219 -3.76 18.03 -2.61
C VAL A 219 -4.96 18.03 -3.55
N ARG A 220 -4.74 18.29 -4.85
CA ARG A 220 -5.83 18.26 -5.85
C ARG A 220 -6.46 16.88 -5.95
N ALA A 221 -5.68 15.82 -6.12
CA ALA A 221 -6.17 14.46 -6.25
C ALA A 221 -7.00 14.03 -5.02
N VAL A 222 -6.50 14.27 -3.80
CA VAL A 222 -7.25 13.97 -2.56
C VAL A 222 -8.52 14.82 -2.44
N GLY A 223 -8.51 16.07 -2.92
CA GLY A 223 -9.71 16.89 -3.06
C GLY A 223 -10.77 16.27 -3.98
N VAL A 224 -10.36 15.65 -5.09
CA VAL A 224 -11.27 14.92 -6.00
C VAL A 224 -11.81 13.65 -5.35
N LEU A 225 -10.95 12.83 -4.75
CA LEU A 225 -11.37 11.62 -4.02
C LEU A 225 -12.38 11.98 -2.92
N SER A 226 -12.14 13.07 -2.19
CA SER A 226 -13.08 13.61 -1.20
C SER A 226 -14.41 14.04 -1.83
N GLY A 227 -14.40 14.70 -2.99
CA GLY A 227 -15.63 15.08 -3.70
C GLY A 227 -16.50 13.88 -4.13
N LEU A 228 -15.86 12.78 -4.55
CA LEU A 228 -16.52 11.56 -5.03
C LEU A 228 -17.03 10.64 -3.91
N LEU A 229 -16.38 10.67 -2.75
CA LEU A 229 -16.71 9.81 -1.60
C LEU A 229 -17.98 10.31 -0.87
N ARG A 230 -18.84 9.40 -0.41
CA ARG A 230 -19.98 9.72 0.48
C ARG A 230 -19.51 10.25 1.83
N ALA A 231 -20.41 10.89 2.59
CA ALA A 231 -20.09 11.46 3.91
C ALA A 231 -19.53 10.39 4.86
N GLU A 232 -20.26 9.26 5.00
CA GLU A 232 -19.87 8.09 5.79
C GLU A 232 -18.95 7.12 5.03
N GLY A 233 -18.42 7.52 3.88
CA GLY A 233 -17.60 6.67 3.04
C GLY A 233 -16.19 6.45 3.59
N VAL A 234 -15.53 5.41 3.09
CA VAL A 234 -14.15 5.04 3.49
C VAL A 234 -13.21 5.06 2.28
N VAL A 235 -12.07 5.73 2.40
CA VAL A 235 -10.99 5.68 1.39
C VAL A 235 -9.84 4.81 1.90
N PHE A 236 -9.33 3.94 1.04
CA PHE A 236 -8.22 3.02 1.33
C PHE A 236 -7.02 3.45 0.49
N VAL A 237 -5.87 3.65 1.11
CA VAL A 237 -4.62 4.09 0.46
C VAL A 237 -3.49 3.09 0.69
N GLY A 238 -2.37 3.24 -0.02
CA GLY A 238 -1.17 2.42 0.21
C GLY A 238 -0.44 2.85 1.50
N PRO A 239 0.42 2.00 2.08
CA PRO A 239 1.12 2.30 3.34
C PRO A 239 1.88 3.63 3.33
N ALA A 240 2.52 3.97 2.20
CA ALA A 240 3.30 5.19 2.01
C ALA A 240 2.44 6.48 1.91
N GLU A 241 1.13 6.35 1.67
CA GLU A 241 0.21 7.46 1.43
C GLU A 241 -0.56 7.86 2.71
N THR A 242 -0.49 7.01 3.76
CA THR A 242 -1.03 7.24 5.11
C THR A 242 -0.73 8.65 5.66
N GLY A 243 0.51 9.12 5.53
CA GLY A 243 0.94 10.42 6.05
C GLY A 243 0.29 11.61 5.33
N LEU A 244 0.09 11.50 4.02
CA LEU A 244 -0.60 12.51 3.21
C LEU A 244 -2.05 12.65 3.66
N MET A 245 -2.76 11.52 3.85
CA MET A 245 -4.16 11.53 4.27
C MET A 245 -4.35 12.23 5.63
N LEU A 246 -3.48 11.93 6.60
CA LEU A 246 -3.48 12.57 7.92
C LEU A 246 -3.19 14.08 7.83
N ASN A 247 -2.21 14.49 7.02
CA ASN A 247 -1.86 15.90 6.83
C ASN A 247 -3.01 16.70 6.20
N LEU A 248 -3.83 16.07 5.35
CA LEU A 248 -5.01 16.66 4.72
C LEU A 248 -6.29 16.50 5.57
N GLY A 249 -6.15 16.16 6.85
CA GLY A 249 -7.23 16.17 7.84
C GLY A 249 -8.16 14.95 7.80
N PHE A 250 -7.86 13.92 7.00
CA PHE A 250 -8.62 12.67 7.07
C PHE A 250 -8.35 11.93 8.37
N ALA A 251 -9.40 11.39 8.99
CA ALA A 251 -9.28 10.59 10.20
C ALA A 251 -9.05 9.12 9.85
N SER A 252 -8.18 8.43 10.58
CA SER A 252 -8.04 6.97 10.45
C SER A 252 -9.34 6.27 10.83
N ALA A 253 -9.81 5.37 9.97
CA ALA A 253 -11.03 4.58 10.17
C ALA A 253 -10.89 3.48 11.24
N GLN A 254 -9.76 3.43 11.96
CA GLN A 254 -9.46 2.46 13.04
C GLN A 254 -9.53 1.00 12.59
N MET A 255 -9.12 0.73 11.35
CA MET A 255 -9.03 -0.62 10.77
C MET A 255 -7.55 -1.00 10.65
N PRO A 256 -7.03 -1.87 11.55
CA PRO A 256 -5.62 -2.28 11.51
C PRO A 256 -5.22 -2.83 10.14
N MET A 257 -4.03 -2.43 9.67
CA MET A 257 -3.39 -2.82 8.40
C MET A 257 -4.20 -2.56 7.10
N ALA A 258 -5.40 -1.98 7.19
CA ALA A 258 -6.22 -1.64 6.03
C ALA A 258 -5.88 -0.27 5.41
N PHE A 259 -5.10 0.57 6.10
CA PHE A 259 -4.74 1.94 5.69
C PHE A 259 -5.97 2.76 5.24
N ALA A 260 -7.05 2.60 6.01
CA ALA A 260 -8.38 3.11 5.71
C ALA A 260 -8.68 4.41 6.48
N PHE A 261 -9.35 5.35 5.80
CA PHE A 261 -9.59 6.70 6.27
C PHE A 261 -11.03 7.15 6.01
N ARG A 262 -11.52 8.07 6.85
CA ARG A 262 -12.79 8.78 6.69
C ARG A 262 -12.51 10.26 6.46
N LYS A 263 -13.47 10.95 5.84
CA LYS A 263 -13.42 12.40 5.66
C LYS A 263 -13.17 13.12 6.98
N PRO A 264 -12.58 14.33 6.96
CA PRO A 264 -12.63 15.21 8.12
C PRO A 264 -14.10 15.40 8.53
N GLU A 265 -14.44 15.13 9.79
CA GLU A 265 -15.72 15.60 10.32
C GLU A 265 -15.78 17.12 10.15
N THR A 266 -16.89 17.65 9.65
CA THR A 266 -17.15 19.10 9.67
C THR A 266 -17.49 19.55 11.09
N ARG A 267 -16.52 19.43 11.99
CA ARG A 267 -16.62 19.83 13.38
C ARG A 267 -16.70 21.36 13.43
N PRO A 268 -17.80 21.96 13.94
CA PRO A 268 -17.83 23.40 14.17
C PRO A 268 -16.68 23.77 15.12
N PRO A 269 -16.03 24.94 14.93
CA PRO A 269 -14.76 25.26 15.58
C PRO A 269 -14.89 25.25 17.12
N SER A 270 -14.45 24.17 17.74
CA SER A 270 -14.38 24.06 19.20
C SER A 270 -13.19 24.86 19.71
N GLN A 271 -13.45 25.80 20.62
CA GLN A 271 -12.46 26.71 21.17
C GLN A 271 -11.27 25.98 21.82
N PRO A 272 -10.05 26.54 21.76
CA PRO A 272 -8.86 25.92 22.34
C PRO A 272 -8.94 25.89 23.87
N VAL A 273 -8.70 24.72 24.46
CA VAL A 273 -8.58 24.53 25.91
C VAL A 273 -7.11 24.70 26.31
N PRO A 274 -6.77 25.50 27.35
CA PRO A 274 -5.37 25.70 27.74
C PRO A 274 -4.71 24.42 28.26
N HIS A 275 -3.50 24.12 27.79
CA HIS A 275 -2.69 23.02 28.31
C HIS A 275 -2.16 23.33 29.72
N ALA A 276 -2.49 22.47 30.69
CA ALA A 276 -1.84 22.47 32.01
C ALA A 276 -0.54 21.64 31.98
N LEU A 277 0.50 22.13 32.67
CA LEU A 277 1.81 21.46 32.78
C LEU A 277 1.75 20.25 33.73
N PRO A 278 2.50 19.15 33.46
CA PRO A 278 2.59 18.00 34.35
C PRO A 278 3.52 18.26 35.55
N PRO A 279 3.24 17.70 36.75
CA PRO A 279 4.08 17.87 37.93
C PRO A 279 5.35 16.99 37.90
N ALA A 280 6.39 17.45 38.60
CA ALA A 280 7.71 16.81 38.63
C ALA A 280 7.79 15.54 39.50
N ARG A 281 8.67 14.60 39.11
CA ARG A 281 8.99 13.38 39.88
C ARG A 281 9.97 13.67 41.02
N SER A 282 9.75 13.05 42.17
CA SER A 282 10.76 12.89 43.25
C SER A 282 11.34 11.47 43.25
N ALA A 283 12.49 11.26 43.92
CA ALA A 283 13.35 10.07 43.79
C ALA A 283 13.80 9.46 45.13
N ALA A 284 14.61 8.38 45.04
CA ALA A 284 15.21 7.53 46.09
C ALA A 284 14.39 6.27 46.48
N ALA A 285 14.99 5.12 46.86
CA ALA A 285 16.39 4.83 47.21
C ALA A 285 16.92 3.45 46.67
N ARG A 286 18.21 3.14 46.91
CA ARG A 286 18.95 1.93 46.44
C ARG A 286 19.40 1.01 47.61
N SER A 287 19.52 -0.32 47.38
CA SER A 287 20.41 -1.34 48.05
C SER A 287 19.87 -2.78 47.78
N LYS A 288 20.58 -3.92 47.63
CA LYS A 288 21.99 -4.31 47.34
C LYS A 288 22.00 -5.76 46.73
N ALA A 289 23.19 -6.38 46.55
CA ALA A 289 23.41 -7.77 46.07
C ALA A 289 23.32 -8.84 47.22
N ALA A 290 23.43 -10.18 47.04
CA ALA A 290 23.95 -11.03 45.94
C ALA A 290 23.35 -12.48 45.96
N ALA A 291 23.74 -13.34 44.99
CA ALA A 291 23.41 -14.78 44.84
C ALA A 291 24.49 -15.70 45.53
N PRO A 292 24.54 -17.07 45.42
CA PRO A 292 23.77 -18.04 44.59
C PRO A 292 23.38 -19.42 45.22
N ALA A 293 22.60 -20.27 44.51
CA ALA A 293 22.71 -21.76 44.40
C ALA A 293 21.47 -22.43 43.71
N VAL A 294 21.60 -23.69 43.27
CA VAL A 294 20.73 -24.46 42.33
C VAL A 294 20.69 -25.95 42.78
N PRO A 295 19.91 -26.93 42.23
CA PRO A 295 18.49 -27.05 41.84
C PRO A 295 17.71 -28.12 42.66
N LYS A 296 16.37 -28.30 42.48
CA LYS A 296 15.68 -29.62 42.56
C LYS A 296 14.48 -29.74 41.60
N ARG A 297 14.05 -30.99 41.34
CA ARG A 297 13.30 -31.44 40.15
C ARG A 297 11.80 -31.71 40.40
N ALA A 298 11.01 -31.44 39.35
CA ALA A 298 9.60 -31.75 39.06
C ALA A 298 8.75 -32.65 39.98
N VAL A 299 7.46 -32.28 40.09
CA VAL A 299 6.31 -33.20 40.19
C VAL A 299 5.28 -32.80 39.14
N GLN A 300 4.84 -33.73 38.31
CA GLN A 300 3.75 -33.54 37.33
C GLN A 300 2.39 -33.78 37.99
N ARG A 301 1.35 -33.07 37.53
CA ARG A 301 -0.05 -33.50 37.68
C ARG A 301 -0.83 -33.18 36.42
N ALA A 302 -1.66 -34.13 35.97
CA ALA A 302 -2.18 -34.15 34.61
C ALA A 302 -3.53 -33.43 34.44
N THR A 303 -3.64 -32.74 33.30
CA THR A 303 -4.82 -32.60 32.41
C THR A 303 -6.21 -32.30 33.00
N THR A 304 -6.73 -31.14 32.62
CA THR A 304 -8.04 -31.06 31.93
C THR A 304 -7.81 -30.42 30.55
N ALA A 305 -8.57 -30.86 29.55
CA ALA A 305 -8.28 -30.54 28.15
C ALA A 305 -8.80 -29.14 27.75
N VAL A 306 -7.89 -28.29 27.29
CA VAL A 306 -8.17 -27.09 26.49
C VAL A 306 -7.80 -27.45 25.04
N PRO A 307 -8.58 -27.06 24.00
CA PRO A 307 -8.16 -27.23 22.61
C PRO A 307 -6.80 -26.56 22.39
N PRO A 308 -5.97 -27.06 21.45
CA PRO A 308 -4.58 -26.63 21.36
C PRO A 308 -4.51 -25.11 21.14
N PRO A 309 -3.71 -24.39 21.93
CA PRO A 309 -3.35 -23.04 21.53
C PRO A 309 -2.61 -23.15 20.21
N VAL A 310 -2.95 -22.29 19.25
CA VAL A 310 -2.03 -21.97 18.17
C VAL A 310 -0.77 -21.46 18.87
N VAL A 311 0.34 -22.21 18.76
CA VAL A 311 1.62 -21.79 19.34
C VAL A 311 2.15 -20.69 18.44
N GLU A 312 1.65 -19.50 18.72
CA GLU A 312 2.01 -18.26 18.09
C GLU A 312 3.52 -18.09 18.22
N SER A 313 4.19 -17.90 17.10
CA SER A 313 5.65 -17.80 17.07
C SER A 313 6.12 -16.57 17.84
N ASP A 314 7.31 -16.65 18.43
CA ASP A 314 7.96 -15.51 19.10
C ASP A 314 7.97 -14.24 18.20
N LEU A 315 7.99 -14.43 16.87
CA LEU A 315 7.96 -13.37 15.86
C LEU A 315 6.56 -12.75 15.67
N GLU A 316 5.50 -13.56 15.61
CA GLU A 316 4.10 -13.06 15.60
C GLU A 316 3.77 -12.36 16.93
N GLN A 317 4.29 -12.87 18.05
CA GLN A 317 4.21 -12.18 19.34
C GLN A 317 4.97 -10.84 19.33
N ALA A 318 6.18 -10.79 18.78
CA ALA A 318 6.95 -9.56 18.63
C ALA A 318 6.21 -8.54 17.75
N GLN A 319 5.60 -8.98 16.66
CA GLN A 319 4.85 -8.14 15.72
C GLN A 319 3.67 -7.45 16.43
N ARG A 320 2.76 -8.22 17.05
CA ARG A 320 1.61 -7.64 17.77
C ARG A 320 2.02 -6.70 18.90
N LEU A 321 3.12 -6.99 19.60
CA LEU A 321 3.63 -6.12 20.65
C LEU A 321 4.15 -4.80 20.07
N ALA A 322 4.76 -4.81 18.88
CA ALA A 322 5.15 -3.59 18.17
C ALA A 322 3.93 -2.79 17.73
N ASP A 323 2.91 -3.47 17.17
CA ASP A 323 1.66 -2.87 16.70
C ASP A 323 0.84 -2.26 17.86
N ALA A 324 0.89 -2.88 19.04
CA ALA A 324 0.31 -2.36 20.28
C ALA A 324 1.14 -1.22 20.92
N GLY A 325 2.21 -0.75 20.27
CA GLY A 325 3.12 0.29 20.79
C GLY A 325 3.98 -0.15 21.98
N ARG A 326 3.97 -1.44 22.34
CA ARG A 326 4.77 -2.03 23.44
C ARG A 326 6.19 -2.36 22.97
N PHE A 327 6.88 -1.35 22.45
CA PHE A 327 8.18 -1.50 21.77
C PHE A 327 9.27 -2.22 22.59
N ALA A 328 9.29 -2.06 23.91
CA ALA A 328 10.24 -2.76 24.78
C ALA A 328 9.98 -4.29 24.84
N ASP A 329 8.70 -4.67 24.98
CA ASP A 329 8.29 -6.07 25.00
C ASP A 329 8.41 -6.70 23.60
N ALA A 330 8.12 -5.93 22.55
CA ALA A 330 8.29 -6.31 21.16
C ALA A 330 9.74 -6.60 20.81
N ALA A 331 10.67 -5.75 21.26
CA ALA A 331 12.10 -5.98 21.10
C ALA A 331 12.54 -7.24 21.84
N ALA A 332 12.09 -7.45 23.09
CA ALA A 332 12.42 -8.65 23.85
C ALA A 332 11.90 -9.93 23.19
N ALA A 333 10.69 -9.93 22.62
CA ALA A 333 10.14 -11.06 21.87
C ALA A 333 10.89 -11.30 20.54
N GLY A 334 11.29 -10.24 19.82
CA GLY A 334 12.10 -10.36 18.60
C GLY A 334 13.51 -10.89 18.87
N GLU A 335 14.14 -10.46 19.96
CA GLU A 335 15.42 -11.01 20.44
C GLU A 335 15.26 -12.46 20.90
N ALA A 336 14.16 -12.81 21.59
CA ALA A 336 13.86 -14.20 21.96
C ALA A 336 13.69 -15.09 20.72
N HIS A 337 12.98 -14.63 19.68
CA HIS A 337 12.86 -15.36 18.42
C HIS A 337 14.24 -15.66 17.81
N LEU A 338 15.12 -14.66 17.73
CA LEU A 338 16.48 -14.81 17.18
C LEU A 338 17.35 -15.77 18.00
N ASN A 339 17.15 -15.83 19.32
CA ASN A 339 17.88 -16.75 20.20
C ASN A 339 17.35 -18.19 20.12
N THR A 340 16.04 -18.38 19.98
CA THR A 340 15.39 -19.71 19.94
C THR A 340 15.44 -20.35 18.55
N HIS A 341 15.23 -19.56 17.50
CA HIS A 341 15.05 -20.03 16.12
C HIS A 341 16.24 -19.67 15.21
N GLY A 342 17.20 -18.88 15.70
CA GLY A 342 18.37 -18.44 14.95
C GLY A 342 18.13 -17.14 14.16
N PRO A 343 19.16 -16.66 13.43
CA PRO A 343 19.11 -15.39 12.73
C PRO A 343 18.09 -15.41 11.58
N SER A 344 17.07 -14.56 11.67
CA SER A 344 15.98 -14.42 10.69
C SER A 344 15.93 -13.00 10.13
N ALA A 345 15.84 -12.86 8.81
CA ALA A 345 15.84 -11.55 8.15
C ALA A 345 14.59 -10.73 8.52
N GLN A 346 13.42 -11.37 8.60
CA GLN A 346 12.16 -10.74 9.03
C GLN A 346 12.20 -10.27 10.48
N ALA A 347 12.79 -11.06 11.39
CA ALA A 347 12.90 -10.69 12.79
C ALA A 347 13.89 -9.51 13.00
N LEU A 348 14.99 -9.50 12.24
CA LEU A 348 15.93 -8.38 12.22
C LEU A 348 15.29 -7.13 11.61
N TYR A 349 14.50 -7.26 10.54
CA TYR A 349 13.73 -6.16 9.97
C TYR A 349 12.76 -5.54 10.99
N LEU A 350 11.99 -6.36 11.70
CA LEU A 350 11.06 -5.92 12.75
C LEU A 350 11.79 -5.20 13.90
N LEU A 351 12.91 -5.73 14.39
CA LEU A 351 13.75 -5.04 15.38
C LEU A 351 14.30 -3.71 14.85
N GLY A 352 14.61 -3.64 13.56
CA GLY A 352 14.97 -2.40 12.86
C GLY A 352 13.86 -1.35 12.92
N LEU A 353 12.61 -1.73 12.63
CA LEU A 353 11.44 -0.85 12.76
C LEU A 353 11.23 -0.38 14.21
N ILE A 354 11.27 -1.29 15.17
CA ILE A 354 11.07 -1.00 16.61
C ILE A 354 12.13 -0.01 17.12
N HIS A 355 13.40 -0.21 16.74
CA HIS A 355 14.47 0.73 17.07
C HIS A 355 14.37 2.05 16.32
N GLY A 356 13.83 2.07 15.10
CA GLY A 356 13.50 3.29 14.37
C GLY A 356 12.44 4.13 15.08
N ALA A 357 11.31 3.50 15.43
CA ALA A 357 10.18 4.11 16.13
C ALA A 357 10.55 4.64 17.52
N THR A 358 11.42 3.94 18.24
CA THR A 358 11.93 4.38 19.56
C THR A 358 13.11 5.37 19.49
N GLY A 359 13.47 5.87 18.30
CA GLY A 359 14.51 6.88 18.10
C GLY A 359 15.96 6.35 18.12
N HIS A 360 16.17 5.05 18.33
CA HIS A 360 17.46 4.37 18.35
C HIS A 360 18.03 4.12 16.94
N ARG A 361 18.14 5.18 16.12
CA ARG A 361 18.50 5.12 14.70
C ARG A 361 19.74 4.28 14.39
N ALA A 362 20.79 4.34 15.23
CA ALA A 362 22.00 3.53 15.04
C ALA A 362 21.75 2.02 15.19
N ARG A 363 20.87 1.61 16.12
CA ARG A 363 20.45 0.21 16.25
C ARG A 363 19.54 -0.21 15.10
N ALA A 364 18.65 0.68 14.64
CA ALA A 364 17.81 0.41 13.47
C ALA A 364 18.67 0.15 12.21
N GLU A 365 19.67 0.99 11.97
CA GLU A 365 20.62 0.86 10.85
C GLU A 365 21.36 -0.49 10.88
N ASP A 366 21.86 -0.90 12.06
CA ASP A 366 22.54 -2.18 12.26
C ASP A 366 21.62 -3.39 12.01
N HIS A 367 20.38 -3.33 12.49
CA HIS A 367 19.39 -4.40 12.28
C HIS A 367 18.99 -4.55 10.80
N PHE A 368 18.74 -3.46 10.08
CA PHE A 368 18.48 -3.55 8.64
C PHE A 368 19.72 -4.05 7.87
N ARG A 369 20.94 -3.63 8.24
CA ARG A 369 22.17 -4.17 7.63
C ARG A 369 22.33 -5.67 7.87
N LYS A 370 21.96 -6.18 9.05
CA LYS A 370 21.97 -7.62 9.37
C LYS A 370 20.87 -8.38 8.61
N ALA A 371 19.66 -7.84 8.48
CA ALA A 371 18.62 -8.42 7.63
C ALA A 371 19.11 -8.57 6.18
N LEU A 372 19.78 -7.55 5.65
CA LEU A 372 20.39 -7.53 4.31
C LEU A 372 21.67 -8.36 4.16
N TYR A 373 22.24 -8.85 5.25
CA TYR A 373 23.32 -9.83 5.22
C TYR A 373 22.76 -11.25 5.03
N LEU A 374 21.62 -11.56 5.66
CA LEU A 374 20.93 -12.85 5.52
C LEU A 374 20.15 -12.93 4.20
N GLN A 375 19.46 -11.86 3.82
CA GLN A 375 18.64 -11.77 2.62
C GLN A 375 19.00 -10.47 1.86
N PRO A 376 19.99 -10.50 0.96
CA PRO A 376 20.51 -9.31 0.26
C PRO A 376 19.49 -8.56 -0.62
N ASP A 377 18.35 -9.17 -0.87
CA ASP A 377 17.22 -8.72 -1.68
C ASP A 377 15.96 -8.34 -0.88
N HIS A 378 16.01 -8.39 0.46
CA HIS A 378 14.90 -7.99 1.33
C HIS A 378 14.54 -6.51 1.13
N LEU A 379 13.45 -6.28 0.40
CA LEU A 379 13.08 -5.01 -0.21
C LEU A 379 12.85 -3.91 0.84
N GLU A 380 12.10 -4.24 1.88
CA GLU A 380 11.72 -3.37 2.98
C GLU A 380 12.96 -2.89 3.73
N SER A 381 13.88 -3.82 4.07
CA SER A 381 15.14 -3.48 4.72
C SER A 381 16.01 -2.57 3.85
N LEU A 382 16.01 -2.72 2.52
CA LEU A 382 16.71 -1.79 1.61
C LEU A 382 16.07 -0.39 1.62
N VAL A 383 14.73 -0.29 1.62
CA VAL A 383 14.01 1.00 1.62
C VAL A 383 14.17 1.73 2.97
N HIS A 384 14.02 1.03 4.10
CA HIS A 384 14.18 1.64 5.42
C HIS A 384 15.62 2.04 5.71
N LEU A 385 16.61 1.23 5.30
CA LEU A 385 18.02 1.60 5.40
C LEU A 385 18.35 2.79 4.50
N ALA A 386 17.75 2.90 3.31
CA ALA A 386 17.96 4.05 2.44
C ALA A 386 17.55 5.37 3.09
N SER A 387 16.34 5.41 3.64
CA SER A 387 15.80 6.59 4.33
C SER A 387 16.62 6.96 5.58
N LEU A 388 17.14 5.98 6.32
CA LEU A 388 18.05 6.26 7.45
C LEU A 388 19.40 6.84 7.03
N LEU A 389 19.98 6.36 5.92
CA LEU A 389 21.25 6.86 5.40
C LEU A 389 21.10 8.29 4.87
N GLU A 390 20.03 8.57 4.12
CA GLU A 390 19.69 9.92 3.65
C GLU A 390 19.47 10.90 4.81
N ALA A 391 18.70 10.51 5.84
CA ALA A 391 18.48 11.33 7.04
C ALA A 391 19.76 11.58 7.88
N LYS A 392 20.82 10.77 7.65
CA LYS A 392 22.15 10.89 8.26
C LYS A 392 23.14 11.69 7.39
N GLY A 393 22.70 12.12 6.20
CA GLY A 393 23.53 12.85 5.22
C GLY A 393 24.29 11.95 4.23
N ASP A 394 24.25 10.62 4.36
CA ASP A 394 24.81 9.69 3.35
C ASP A 394 23.79 9.46 2.23
N VAL A 395 23.50 10.52 1.47
CA VAL A 395 22.59 10.50 0.33
C VAL A 395 23.05 9.49 -0.73
N ALA A 396 24.36 9.36 -0.94
CA ALA A 396 24.93 8.38 -1.86
C ALA A 396 24.69 6.93 -1.39
N GLY A 397 24.77 6.67 -0.07
CA GLY A 397 24.40 5.40 0.54
C GLY A 397 22.92 5.07 0.39
N GLY A 398 22.05 6.05 0.65
CA GLY A 398 20.61 5.88 0.44
C GLY A 398 20.26 5.54 -1.00
N GLN A 399 20.79 6.30 -1.96
CA GLN A 399 20.63 6.02 -3.39
C GLN A 399 21.14 4.62 -3.79
N ARG A 400 22.28 4.15 -3.26
CA ARG A 400 22.77 2.78 -3.49
C ARG A 400 21.77 1.73 -2.99
N MET A 401 21.17 1.93 -1.82
CA MET A 401 20.17 1.01 -1.28
C MET A 401 18.86 1.05 -2.09
N ARG A 402 18.38 2.23 -2.51
CA ARG A 402 17.21 2.36 -3.41
C ARG A 402 17.43 1.70 -4.78
N LEU A 403 18.64 1.82 -5.34
CA LEU A 403 18.99 1.15 -6.60
C LEU A 403 19.05 -0.38 -6.46
N ARG A 404 19.51 -0.90 -5.32
CA ARG A 404 19.39 -2.32 -5.00
C ARG A 404 17.93 -2.76 -4.85
N ALA A 405 17.12 -2.01 -4.10
CA ALA A 405 15.70 -2.29 -3.92
C ALA A 405 14.97 -2.46 -5.26
N ARG A 406 15.19 -1.54 -6.20
CA ARG A 406 14.65 -1.61 -7.57
C ARG A 406 15.07 -2.91 -8.28
N ARG A 407 16.36 -3.24 -8.29
CA ARG A 407 16.87 -4.48 -8.91
C ARG A 407 16.34 -5.77 -8.29
N CYS A 408 16.06 -5.76 -6.98
CA CYS A 408 15.50 -6.92 -6.29
C CYS A 408 14.02 -7.13 -6.66
N GLY A 409 13.22 -6.07 -6.80
CA GLY A 409 11.89 -6.15 -7.39
C GLY A 409 11.89 -6.60 -8.86
N GLU A 410 12.88 -6.14 -9.65
CA GLU A 410 13.09 -6.54 -11.04
C GLU A 410 13.51 -8.02 -11.18
N ALA A 411 14.28 -8.58 -10.24
CA ALA A 411 14.82 -9.94 -10.31
C ALA A 411 13.95 -11.03 -9.64
N ALA A 412 12.95 -10.64 -8.85
CA ALA A 412 11.93 -11.53 -8.28
C ALA A 412 10.66 -11.63 -9.16
N SER A 413 10.72 -11.08 -10.39
CA SER A 413 9.64 -11.03 -11.39
C SER A 413 9.87 -12.00 -12.55
#